data_AF-A0AA37Q6H9-F1
#
_entry.id   AF-A0AA37Q6H9-F1
#
_cell.length_a   1.000
_cell.length_b   1.000
_cell.length_c   1.000
_cell.angle_alpha   90.00
_cell.angle_beta   90.00
_cell.angle_gamma   90.00
#
_symmetry.space_group_name_H-M   'P 1'
#
loop_
_entity.id
_entity.type
_entity.pdbx_description
1 polymer ?
#
loop_
_entity_poly.entity_id
_entity_poly.type
_entity_poly.pdbx_seq_one_letter_code
_entity_poly.pdbx_strand_id
1 'polypeptide(L)'
;MVLALVPEVLTLIWRQQHPVPLGRSGPEVARSLATLLPAGITVDSAVAVVTRAGLDYRVATPGQGLQPGAPYDDAGGPTLVAMARDIDADLFTTRSAEIVLAFDARGRLARRHVTELSTGL
;
A
#
# COMPACT_ATOMS: atom_id res chain seq x y z
N MET A 1 37.20 10.85 -16.02
CA MET A 1 37.04 10.35 -14.65
C MET A 1 35.55 10.23 -14.39
N VAL A 2 34.96 9.07 -14.70
CA VAL A 2 33.54 8.82 -14.42
C VAL A 2 33.48 8.52 -12.93
N LEU A 3 32.91 9.41 -12.13
CA LEU A 3 32.51 9.06 -10.77
C LEU A 3 31.47 7.95 -10.94
N ALA A 4 31.88 6.71 -10.78
CA ALA A 4 30.97 5.63 -10.47
C ALA A 4 30.42 5.96 -9.09
N LEU A 5 29.32 6.72 -9.05
CA LEU A 5 28.53 6.85 -7.84
C LEU A 5 28.19 5.41 -7.46
N VAL A 6 28.79 4.97 -6.34
CA VAL A 6 28.54 3.65 -5.78
C VAL A 6 27.03 3.49 -5.75
N PRO A 7 26.48 2.41 -6.31
CA PRO A 7 25.06 2.34 -6.55
C PRO A 7 24.25 2.55 -5.24
N GLU A 8 24.81 2.19 -4.09
CA GLU A 8 24.31 2.51 -2.73
C GLU A 8 24.10 4.02 -2.47
N VAL A 9 24.97 4.89 -2.99
CA VAL A 9 24.87 6.35 -2.87
C VAL A 9 23.72 6.89 -3.73
N LEU A 10 23.52 6.33 -4.93
CA LEU A 10 22.37 6.70 -5.77
C LEU A 10 21.05 6.31 -5.10
N THR A 11 20.99 5.11 -4.52
CA THR A 11 19.85 4.66 -3.71
C THR A 11 19.61 5.59 -2.52
N LEU A 12 20.66 6.00 -1.81
CA LEU A 12 20.53 6.90 -0.67
C LEU A 12 20.00 8.28 -1.08
N ILE A 13 20.50 8.83 -2.19
CA ILE A 13 20.05 10.11 -2.75
C ILE A 13 18.58 10.02 -3.17
N TRP A 14 18.20 8.95 -3.88
CA TRP A 14 16.82 8.71 -4.27
C TRP A 14 15.89 8.59 -3.06
N ARG A 15 16.28 7.82 -2.03
CA ARG A 15 15.52 7.66 -0.78
C ARG A 15 15.39 8.95 0.03
N GLN A 16 16.38 9.84 -0.02
CA GLN A 16 16.28 11.16 0.63
C GLN A 16 15.37 12.11 -0.15
N GLN A 17 15.37 12.02 -1.47
CA GLN A 17 14.54 12.88 -2.32
C GLN A 17 13.07 12.40 -2.38
N HIS A 18 12.83 11.12 -2.11
CA HIS A 18 11.50 10.50 -2.14
C HIS A 18 11.22 9.74 -0.84
N PRO A 19 10.98 10.42 0.29
CA PRO A 19 10.60 9.76 1.53
C PRO A 19 9.26 9.05 1.34
N VAL A 20 9.25 7.74 1.57
CA VAL A 20 8.05 6.91 1.43
C VAL A 20 7.01 7.35 2.47
N PRO A 21 5.82 7.82 2.05
CA PRO A 21 4.85 8.44 2.96
C PRO A 21 4.21 7.47 3.95
N LEU A 22 4.32 6.15 3.73
CA LEU A 22 3.72 5.11 4.58
C LEU A 22 4.73 4.29 5.39
N GLY A 23 6.03 4.51 5.22
CA GLY A 23 7.09 3.74 5.90
C GLY A 23 7.83 2.80 4.96
N ARG A 24 8.93 2.20 5.45
CA ARG A 24 9.93 1.50 4.63
C ARG A 24 9.82 -0.02 4.63
N SER A 25 8.78 -0.56 5.26
CA SER A 25 8.53 -2.00 5.35
C SER A 25 7.04 -2.28 5.53
N GLY A 26 6.59 -3.49 5.21
CA GLY A 26 5.20 -3.91 5.41
C GLY A 26 4.66 -3.63 6.82
N PRO A 27 5.39 -3.92 7.90
CA PRO A 27 4.96 -3.60 9.27
C PRO A 27 4.82 -2.09 9.54
N GLU A 28 5.71 -1.26 8.99
CA GLU A 28 5.60 0.20 9.12
C GLU A 28 4.42 0.74 8.34
N VAL A 29 4.20 0.23 7.12
CA VAL A 29 3.03 0.53 6.30
C VAL A 29 1.75 0.19 7.06
N ALA A 30 1.67 -1.01 7.65
CA ALA A 30 0.53 -1.42 8.46
C ALA A 30 0.30 -0.49 9.67
N ARG A 31 1.36 -0.03 10.34
CA ARG A 31 1.28 0.89 11.47
C ARG A 31 0.81 2.30 11.05
N SER A 32 1.36 2.84 9.98
CA SER A 32 0.97 4.14 9.42
C SER A 32 -0.50 4.11 8.99
N LEU A 33 -0.90 3.08 8.25
CA LEU A 33 -2.30 2.88 7.86
C LEU A 33 -3.21 2.72 9.07
N ALA A 34 -2.75 2.06 10.14
CA ALA A 34 -3.57 1.92 11.33
C ALA A 34 -3.90 3.26 12.01
N THR A 35 -3.00 4.23 11.86
CA THR A 35 -3.16 5.59 12.38
C THR A 35 -4.04 6.44 11.46
N LEU A 36 -3.85 6.30 10.14
CA LEU A 36 -4.55 7.08 9.12
C LEU A 36 -5.97 6.56 8.82
N LEU A 37 -6.19 5.26 9.02
CA LEU A 37 -7.42 4.53 8.70
C LEU A 37 -7.93 3.83 9.98
N PRO A 38 -8.54 4.59 10.91
CA PRO A 38 -9.14 4.00 12.10
C PRO A 38 -10.29 3.06 11.75
N ALA A 39 -10.59 2.13 12.66
CA ALA A 39 -11.72 1.23 12.50
C ALA A 39 -13.02 2.02 12.31
N GLY A 40 -13.86 1.60 11.37
CA GLY A 40 -15.12 2.27 11.08
C GLY A 40 -15.04 3.48 10.14
N ILE A 41 -13.85 3.86 9.65
CA ILE A 41 -13.71 4.87 8.58
C ILE A 41 -14.53 4.45 7.34
N THR A 42 -15.14 5.44 6.67
CA THR A 42 -15.91 5.18 5.45
C THR A 42 -15.01 4.92 4.26
N VAL A 43 -15.55 4.24 3.24
CA VAL A 43 -14.87 4.02 1.95
C VAL A 43 -14.36 5.33 1.36
N ASP A 44 -15.19 6.36 1.28
CA ASP A 44 -14.81 7.66 0.70
C ASP A 44 -13.66 8.32 1.46
N SER A 45 -13.69 8.25 2.80
CA SER A 45 -12.63 8.81 3.63
C SER A 45 -11.33 8.04 3.48
N ALA A 46 -11.41 6.71 3.35
CA ALA A 46 -10.23 5.87 3.09
C ALA A 46 -9.64 6.13 1.70
N VAL A 47 -10.48 6.28 0.68
CA VAL A 47 -10.06 6.68 -0.67
C VAL A 47 -9.36 8.04 -0.65
N ALA A 48 -9.88 9.02 0.10
CA ALA A 48 -9.24 10.32 0.23
C ALA A 48 -7.86 10.24 0.90
N VAL A 49 -7.69 9.37 1.91
CA VAL A 49 -6.38 9.13 2.55
C VAL A 49 -5.40 8.50 1.57
N VAL A 50 -5.81 7.45 0.86
CA VAL A 50 -4.99 6.73 -0.12
C VAL A 50 -4.58 7.66 -1.28
N THR A 51 -5.51 8.49 -1.77
CA THR A 51 -5.25 9.49 -2.81
C THR A 51 -4.25 10.54 -2.33
N ARG A 52 -4.39 11.07 -1.10
CA ARG A 52 -3.43 12.05 -0.54
C ARG A 52 -2.05 11.47 -0.31
N ALA A 53 -1.98 10.17 0.00
CA ALA A 53 -0.73 9.44 0.10
C ALA A 53 -0.09 9.14 -1.26
N GLY A 54 -0.73 9.52 -2.38
CA GLY A 54 -0.22 9.34 -3.74
C GLY A 54 -0.15 7.89 -4.18
N LEU A 55 -0.99 7.02 -3.60
CA LEU A 55 -0.99 5.60 -3.92
C LEU A 55 -1.88 5.32 -5.12
N ASP A 56 -1.43 4.43 -6.00
CA ASP A 56 -2.30 3.82 -7.00
C ASP A 56 -3.33 2.94 -6.29
N TYR A 57 -4.61 3.04 -6.67
CA TYR A 57 -5.66 2.22 -6.06
C TYR A 57 -6.79 1.86 -7.01
N ARG A 58 -7.54 0.83 -6.63
CA ARG A 58 -8.82 0.45 -7.23
C ARG A 58 -9.83 0.11 -6.14
N VAL A 59 -11.09 0.45 -6.38
CA VAL A 59 -12.21 0.01 -5.55
C VAL A 59 -12.96 -1.07 -6.33
N ALA A 60 -13.17 -2.22 -5.69
CA ALA A 60 -13.95 -3.32 -6.24
C ALA A 60 -15.19 -3.54 -5.37
N THR A 61 -16.36 -3.59 -5.99
CA THR A 61 -17.61 -3.94 -5.29
C THR A 61 -17.79 -5.46 -5.23
N PRO A 62 -18.62 -5.96 -4.29
CA PRO A 62 -18.98 -7.38 -4.26
C PRO A 62 -19.46 -7.85 -5.64
N GLY A 63 -18.90 -8.95 -6.13
CA GLY A 63 -19.22 -9.52 -7.44
C GLY A 63 -18.45 -8.96 -8.64
N GLN A 64 -17.57 -7.96 -8.46
CA GLN A 64 -16.71 -7.44 -9.54
C GLN A 64 -15.37 -8.17 -9.70
N GLY A 65 -15.28 -9.43 -9.24
CA GLY A 65 -14.13 -10.28 -9.52
C GLY A 65 -12.84 -9.82 -8.86
N LEU A 66 -12.86 -9.56 -7.55
CA LEU A 66 -11.65 -9.79 -6.76
C LEU A 66 -11.30 -11.27 -6.89
N GLN A 67 -10.01 -11.60 -7.00
CA GLN A 67 -9.58 -12.99 -7.22
C GLN A 67 -10.29 -13.91 -6.20
N PRO A 68 -11.01 -14.94 -6.66
CA PRO A 68 -11.72 -15.85 -5.76
C PRO A 68 -10.72 -16.51 -4.80
N GLY A 69 -11.00 -16.42 -3.50
CA GLY A 69 -10.12 -16.93 -2.43
C GLY A 69 -9.21 -15.88 -1.79
N ALA A 70 -9.28 -14.61 -2.20
CA ALA A 70 -8.65 -13.53 -1.44
C ALA A 70 -9.32 -13.42 -0.05
N PRO A 71 -8.56 -13.32 1.06
CA PRO A 71 -9.08 -13.41 2.45
C PRO A 71 -9.97 -12.24 2.92
N TYR A 72 -10.59 -11.52 1.97
CA TYR A 72 -11.26 -10.22 2.16
C TYR A 72 -12.68 -10.20 1.58
N ASP A 73 -13.07 -11.23 0.83
CA ASP A 73 -14.35 -11.30 0.10
C ASP A 73 -15.57 -11.52 1.03
N ASP A 74 -15.33 -11.86 2.30
CA ASP A 74 -16.34 -12.16 3.31
C ASP A 74 -16.87 -10.92 4.07
N ALA A 75 -16.31 -9.73 3.84
CA ALA A 75 -16.74 -8.52 4.55
C ALA A 75 -18.14 -8.03 4.11
N GLY A 76 -18.63 -8.44 2.93
CA GLY A 76 -19.96 -8.12 2.44
C GLY A 76 -20.14 -6.69 1.90
N GLY A 77 -19.05 -5.91 1.81
CA GLY A 77 -19.02 -4.57 1.23
C GLY A 77 -17.88 -4.40 0.22
N PRO A 78 -17.61 -3.16 -0.23
CA PRO A 78 -16.55 -2.91 -1.20
C PRO A 78 -15.17 -3.19 -0.60
N THR A 79 -14.20 -3.41 -1.48
CA THR A 79 -12.78 -3.56 -1.12
C THR A 79 -11.96 -2.52 -1.86
N LEU A 80 -11.11 -1.80 -1.13
CA LEU A 80 -10.12 -0.88 -1.68
C LEU A 80 -8.76 -1.57 -1.68
N VAL A 81 -8.19 -1.76 -2.87
CA VAL A 81 -6.84 -2.30 -3.05
C VAL A 81 -5.95 -1.15 -3.50
N ALA A 82 -4.91 -0.86 -2.72
CA ALA A 82 -3.94 0.18 -2.99
C ALA A 82 -2.52 -0.40 -3.05
N MET A 83 -1.65 0.24 -3.82
CA MET A 83 -0.25 -0.16 -3.98
C MET A 83 0.66 0.95 -3.49
N ALA A 84 1.43 0.67 -2.44
CA ALA A 84 2.57 1.48 -2.04
C ALA A 84 3.80 0.95 -2.76
N ARG A 85 4.19 1.61 -3.86
CA ARG A 85 5.38 1.24 -4.62
C ARG A 85 6.64 1.80 -3.95
N ASP A 86 7.76 1.13 -4.20
CA ASP A 86 9.09 1.61 -3.85
C ASP A 86 9.24 1.97 -2.35
N ILE A 87 8.57 1.21 -1.47
CA ILE A 87 8.65 1.44 -0.02
C ILE A 87 10.06 1.20 0.51
N ASP A 88 10.81 0.32 -0.16
CA ASP A 88 12.24 0.18 0.01
C ASP A 88 12.82 -0.26 -1.33
N ALA A 89 13.72 0.52 -1.90
CA ALA A 89 14.42 0.16 -3.13
C ALA A 89 15.91 0.11 -2.82
N ASP A 90 16.55 -1.03 -3.02
CA ASP A 90 17.98 -1.05 -3.36
C ASP A 90 18.13 -1.24 -4.88
N LEU A 91 19.34 -1.33 -5.39
CA LEU A 91 19.55 -1.36 -6.86
C LEU A 91 19.11 -2.67 -7.50
N PHE A 92 18.89 -3.70 -6.69
CA PHE A 92 18.61 -5.05 -7.15
C PHE A 92 17.20 -5.48 -6.77
N THR A 93 16.58 -4.82 -5.78
CA THR A 93 15.27 -5.16 -5.26
C THR A 93 14.43 -3.92 -5.03
N THR A 94 13.23 -3.95 -5.61
CA THR A 94 12.16 -3.02 -5.27
C THR A 94 11.17 -3.73 -4.38
N ARG A 95 10.96 -3.18 -3.18
CA ARG A 95 9.89 -3.59 -2.28
C ARG A 95 8.71 -2.66 -2.46
N SER A 96 7.54 -3.26 -2.59
CA SER A 96 6.24 -2.61 -2.61
C SER A 96 5.37 -3.24 -1.52
N ALA A 97 4.29 -2.58 -1.16
CA ALA A 97 3.24 -3.18 -0.34
C ALA A 97 1.90 -3.07 -1.06
N GLU A 98 1.23 -4.22 -1.20
CA GLU A 98 -0.19 -4.25 -1.51
C GLU A 98 -0.96 -4.04 -0.21
N ILE A 99 -1.91 -3.11 -0.24
CA ILE A 99 -2.75 -2.73 0.87
C ILE A 99 -4.18 -3.07 0.50
N VAL A 100 -4.81 -3.96 1.26
CA VAL A 100 -6.20 -4.35 1.05
C VAL A 100 -7.04 -3.90 2.24
N LEU A 101 -8.08 -3.12 1.95
CA LEU A 101 -9.01 -2.57 2.93
C LEU A 101 -10.41 -3.10 2.60
N ALA A 102 -10.93 -3.95 3.46
CA ALA A 102 -12.24 -4.56 3.30
C ALA A 102 -13.27 -3.80 4.14
N PHE A 103 -14.36 -3.40 3.50
CA PHE A 103 -15.44 -2.66 4.13
C PHE A 103 -16.64 -3.58 4.33
N ASP A 104 -17.39 -3.35 5.41
CA ASP A 104 -18.64 -4.03 5.65
C ASP A 104 -19.75 -3.56 4.69
N ALA A 105 -20.91 -4.23 4.72
CA ALA A 105 -22.08 -3.85 3.92
C ALA A 105 -22.58 -2.40 4.18
N ARG A 106 -22.14 -1.75 5.27
CA ARG A 106 -22.44 -0.34 5.58
C ARG A 106 -21.36 0.62 5.08
N GLY A 107 -20.36 0.12 4.35
CA GLY A 107 -19.26 0.92 3.82
C GLY A 107 -18.25 1.35 4.89
N ARG A 108 -18.15 0.63 6.01
CA ARG A 108 -17.20 0.92 7.10
C ARG A 108 -16.04 -0.06 7.11
N LEU A 109 -14.83 0.43 7.34
CA LEU A 109 -13.64 -0.40 7.37
C LEU A 109 -13.75 -1.48 8.46
N ALA A 110 -13.76 -2.74 8.01
CA ALA A 110 -13.90 -3.92 8.86
C ALA A 110 -12.56 -4.65 9.03
N ARG A 111 -11.78 -4.77 7.94
CA ARG A 111 -10.47 -5.43 7.96
C ARG A 111 -9.46 -4.67 7.10
N ARG A 112 -8.20 -4.84 7.46
CA ARG A 112 -7.05 -4.31 6.74
C ARG A 112 -5.99 -5.41 6.64
N HIS A 113 -5.38 -5.52 5.48
CA HIS A 113 -4.30 -6.45 5.22
C HIS A 113 -3.20 -5.74 4.43
N VAL A 114 -1.96 -6.07 4.74
CA VAL A 114 -0.79 -5.52 4.06
C VAL A 114 0.09 -6.69 3.67
N THR A 115 0.31 -6.84 2.37
CA THR A 115 1.19 -7.87 1.80
C THR A 115 2.43 -7.17 1.26
N GLU A 116 3.61 -7.54 1.77
CA GLU A 116 4.88 -7.05 1.21
C GLU A 116 5.19 -7.84 -0.07
N LEU A 117 5.47 -7.10 -1.13
CA LEU A 117 5.83 -7.63 -2.45
C LEU A 117 7.27 -7.23 -2.72
N SER A 118 8.14 -8.22 -2.89
CA SER A 118 9.54 -7.97 -3.26
C SER A 118 9.76 -8.43 -4.70
N THR A 119 10.15 -7.51 -5.56
CA THR A 119 10.54 -7.81 -6.94
C THR A 119 12.04 -7.60 -7.07
N GLY A 120 12.78 -8.69 -7.27
CA GLY A 120 14.20 -8.65 -7.63
C GLY A 120 14.37 -8.59 -9.15
N LEU A 121 15.45 -7.95 -9.60
CA LEU A 121 15.95 -8.04 -10.99
C LEU A 121 16.63 -9.38 -11.26
#